data_AF-A0A2X3BY87-F1
#
_entry.id   AF-A0A2X3BY87-F1
#
_cell.length_a   1.000
_cell.length_b   1.000
_cell.length_c   1.000
_cell.angle_alpha   90.00
_cell.angle_beta   90.00
_cell.angle_gamma   90.00
#
_symmetry.space_group_name_H-M   'P 1'
#
loop_
_entity.id
_entity.type
_entity.pdbx_description
1 polymer ?
#
loop_
_entity_poly.entity_id
_entity_poly.type
_entity_poly.pdbx_seq_one_letter_code
_entity_poly.pdbx_strand_id
1 'polypeptide(L)' 'MSVLQVLHIPDERLRKVAKPVEEVNAEIQRIVDDMFETMYAEEGIGLAATQVDIHQRIIVIDVSENRDERLVLINPEL' A
#
# COMPACT_ATOMS: atom_id res chain seq x y z
N MET A 1 3.77 -8.94 11.27
CA MET A 1 3.62 -8.44 9.90
C MET A 1 3.31 -9.63 9.01
N SER A 2 2.53 -9.40 7.95
CA SER A 2 1.98 -10.44 7.08
C SER A 2 1.94 -9.99 5.62
N VAL A 3 2.25 -10.92 4.72
CA VAL A 3 2.02 -10.74 3.28
C VAL A 3 0.51 -10.79 3.01
N LEU A 4 -0.02 -9.71 2.44
CA LEU A 4 -1.42 -9.56 2.06
C LEU A 4 -1.65 -10.12 0.66
N GLN A 5 -2.88 -10.53 0.37
CA GLN A 5 -3.24 -11.00 -0.97
C GLN A 5 -3.37 -9.81 -1.93
N VAL A 6 -2.58 -9.81 -3.00
CA VAL A 6 -2.71 -8.82 -4.07
C VAL A 6 -3.85 -9.21 -5.02
N LEU A 7 -4.72 -8.24 -5.32
CA LEU A 7 -5.81 -8.37 -6.26
C LEU A 7 -5.30 -8.18 -7.70
N HIS A 8 -5.85 -8.97 -8.62
CA HIS A 8 -5.53 -8.88 -10.05
C HIS A 8 -6.76 -8.50 -10.87
N ILE A 9 -6.55 -7.79 -11.98
CA ILE A 9 -7.60 -7.50 -12.96
C ILE A 9 -8.18 -8.82 -13.48
N PRO A 10 -9.53 -8.97 -13.59
CA PRO A 10 -10.54 -7.91 -13.62
C PRO A 10 -11.29 -7.64 -12.30
N ASP A 11 -10.69 -7.89 -11.12
CA ASP A 11 -11.37 -7.68 -9.82
C ASP A 11 -11.96 -6.25 -9.67
N GLU A 12 -13.28 -6.16 -9.45
CA GLU A 12 -14.00 -4.88 -9.33
C GLU A 12 -13.57 -4.05 -8.12
N ARG A 13 -13.00 -4.68 -7.09
CA ARG A 13 -12.51 -3.98 -5.89
C ARG A 13 -11.37 -3.02 -6.23
N LEU A 14 -10.60 -3.29 -7.28
CA LEU A 14 -9.56 -2.40 -7.81
C LEU A 14 -10.12 -1.08 -8.37
N ARG A 15 -11.43 -0.99 -8.63
CA ARG A 15 -12.10 0.21 -9.14
C ARG A 15 -12.73 1.08 -8.06
N LYS A 16 -12.71 0.66 -6.80
CA LYS A 16 -13.30 1.42 -5.69
C LYS A 16 -12.44 2.66 -5.38
N VAL A 17 -13.10 3.79 -5.14
CA VAL A 17 -12.45 5.04 -4.75
C VAL A 17 -12.01 4.94 -3.28
N ALA A 18 -10.71 5.09 -3.04
CA ALA A 18 -10.13 5.07 -1.71
C ALA A 18 -10.51 6.32 -0.89
N LYS A 19 -10.87 6.10 0.38
CA LYS A 19 -11.19 7.16 1.34
C LYS A 19 -9.93 7.76 1.96
N PRO A 20 -9.94 9.05 2.34
CA PRO A 20 -8.83 9.61 3.09
C PRO A 20 -8.65 8.92 4.44
N VAL A 21 -7.40 8.85 4.90
CA VAL A 21 -7.03 8.47 6.27
C VAL A 21 -7.29 9.67 7.18
N GLU A 22 -8.14 9.54 8.19
CA GLU A 22 -8.47 10.64 9.11
C GLU A 22 -7.39 10.86 10.16
N GLU A 23 -6.80 9.78 10.69
CA GLU A 23 -5.76 9.82 11.71
C GLU A 23 -4.71 8.74 11.43
N VAL A 24 -3.43 9.12 11.51
CA VAL A 24 -2.32 8.16 11.39
C VAL A 24 -2.05 7.58 12.78
N ASN A 25 -2.58 6.38 12.99
CA ASN A 25 -2.47 5.65 14.25
C ASN A 25 -1.67 4.34 14.08
N ALA A 26 -1.60 3.54 15.15
CA ALA A 26 -0.87 2.26 15.13
C ALA A 26 -1.43 1.24 14.12
N GLU A 27 -2.72 1.31 13.78
CA GLU A 27 -3.31 0.47 12.76
C GLU A 27 -2.81 0.86 11.36
N ILE A 28 -2.73 2.17 11.07
CA ILE A 28 -2.17 2.67 9.81
C ILE A 28 -0.69 2.28 9.68
N GLN A 29 0.08 2.38 10.76
CA GLN A 29 1.47 1.91 10.76
C GLN A 29 1.56 0.43 10.40
N ARG A 30 0.72 -0.42 11.01
CA ARG A 30 0.69 -1.85 10.71
C ARG A 30 0.32 -2.12 9.24
N ILE A 31 -0.64 -1.38 8.69
CA ILE A 31 -1.03 -1.49 7.27
C ILE A 31 0.16 -1.15 6.37
N VAL A 32 0.87 -0.06 6.66
CA VAL A 32 2.07 0.36 5.90
C VAL A 32 3.14 -0.74 5.95
N ASP A 33 3.39 -1.30 7.12
CA ASP A 33 4.38 -2.36 7.32
C ASP A 33 4.01 -3.63 6.50
N ASP A 34 2.76 -4.09 6.59
CA ASP A 34 2.24 -5.23 5.83
C ASP A 34 2.25 -4.97 4.31
N MET A 35 1.99 -3.73 3.89
CA MET A 35 2.08 -3.31 2.49
C MET A 35 3.52 -3.35 1.96
N PHE A 36 4.52 -2.93 2.74
CA PHE A 36 5.92 -3.07 2.34
C PHE A 36 6.33 -4.53 2.22
N GLU A 37 5.97 -5.37 3.20
CA GLU A 37 6.25 -6.82 3.11
C GLU A 37 5.63 -7.44 1.86
N THR A 38 4.38 -7.09 1.56
CA THR A 38 3.66 -7.56 0.37
C THR A 38 4.34 -7.07 -0.91
N MET A 39 4.67 -5.78 -0.99
CA MET A 39 5.35 -5.19 -2.15
C MET A 39 6.68 -5.89 -2.44
N TYR A 40 7.48 -6.15 -1.40
CA TYR A 40 8.77 -6.83 -1.54
C TYR A 40 8.64 -8.31 -1.89
N ALA A 41 7.59 -8.99 -1.41
CA ALA A 41 7.30 -10.38 -1.74
C ALA A 41 6.85 -10.55 -3.20
N GLU A 42 6.13 -9.57 -3.75
CA GLU A 42 5.70 -9.51 -5.15
C GLU A 42 6.77 -8.89 -6.08
N GLU A 43 7.98 -8.65 -5.57
CA GLU A 43 9.09 -8.01 -6.30
C GLU A 43 8.72 -6.64 -6.92
N GLY A 44 7.77 -5.93 -6.31
CA GLY A 44 7.29 -4.62 -6.75
C GLY A 44 8.12 -3.45 -6.22
N ILE A 45 7.93 -2.29 -6.85
CA ILE A 45 8.53 -1.00 -6.46
C ILE A 45 7.51 -0.01 -5.84
N GLY A 46 6.22 -0.38 -5.86
CA GLY A 46 5.15 0.42 -5.28
C GLY A 46 3.87 -0.40 -5.12
N LEU A 47 3.11 -0.12 -4.07
CA LEU A 47 1.85 -0.77 -3.77
C LEU A 47 0.85 0.23 -3.18
N ALA A 48 -0.35 0.30 -3.77
CA ALA A 48 -1.46 1.05 -3.20
C ALA A 48 -2.34 0.14 -2.33
N ALA A 49 -2.86 0.65 -1.22
CA ALA A 49 -3.67 -0.14 -0.28
C ALA A 49 -4.90 -0.81 -0.94
N THR A 50 -5.45 -0.19 -1.99
CA THR A 50 -6.58 -0.76 -2.75
C THR A 50 -6.24 -2.09 -3.43
N GLN A 51 -4.96 -2.32 -3.78
CA GLN A 51 -4.51 -3.59 -4.36
C GLN A 51 -4.54 -4.75 -3.37
N VAL A 52 -4.65 -4.48 -2.08
CA VAL A 52 -4.75 -5.49 -1.00
C VAL A 52 -6.10 -5.40 -0.28
N ASP A 53 -7.13 -4.93 -1.00
CA ASP A 53 -8.52 -4.77 -0.52
C ASP A 53 -8.69 -3.78 0.65
N ILE A 54 -7.75 -2.86 0.82
CA ILE A 54 -7.82 -1.78 1.82
C ILE A 54 -8.11 -0.46 1.08
N HIS A 55 -9.35 0.02 1.14
CA HIS A 55 -9.79 1.22 0.40
C HIS A 55 -9.50 2.54 1.14
N GLN A 56 -8.24 2.73 1.54
CA GLN A 56 -7.72 3.98 2.12
C GLN A 56 -6.64 4.58 1.24
N ARG A 57 -6.48 5.91 1.27
CA ARG A 57 -5.49 6.66 0.48
C ARG A 57 -4.08 6.49 1.08
N ILE A 58 -3.51 5.31 0.90
CA ILE A 58 -2.17 4.95 1.36
C ILE A 58 -1.42 4.31 0.19
N ILE A 59 -0.20 4.78 -0.05
CA ILE A 59 0.72 4.26 -1.05
C ILE A 59 2.08 4.07 -0.39
N VAL A 60 2.68 2.89 -0.60
CA VAL A 60 4.09 2.65 -0.26
C VAL A 60 4.89 2.53 -1.55
N ILE A 61 6.10 3.07 -1.56
CA ILE A 61 7.00 3.12 -2.71
C ILE A 61 8.42 2.86 -2.22
N ASP A 62 9.16 2.07 -2.99
CA ASP A 62 10.60 1.94 -2.84
C ASP A 62 11.20 1.65 -4.22
N VAL A 63 11.90 2.63 -4.77
CA VAL A 63 12.54 2.56 -6.10
C VAL A 63 14.04 2.34 -6.01
N SER A 64 14.59 2.23 -4.79
CA SER A 64 16.01 2.02 -4.58
C SER A 64 16.40 0.59 -4.97
N GLU A 65 17.61 0.43 -5.52
CA GLU A 65 18.14 -0.89 -5.85
C GLU A 65 18.35 -1.75 -4.60
N ASN A 66 18.70 -1.12 -3.47
CA ASN A 66 19.01 -1.79 -2.21
C ASN A 66 17.81 -1.95 -1.27
N ARG A 67 16.62 -1.46 -1.65
CA ARG A 67 15.39 -1.46 -0.83
C ARG A 67 15.55 -0.73 0.52
N ASP A 68 16.26 0.40 0.51
CA ASP A 68 16.59 1.23 1.66
C ASP A 68 15.97 2.64 1.63
N GLU A 69 15.33 3.03 0.52
CA GLU A 69 14.65 4.32 0.37
C GLU A 69 13.12 4.18 0.37
N ARG A 70 12.57 3.81 1.53
CA ARG A 70 11.12 3.69 1.73
C ARG A 70 10.44 5.05 1.73
N LEU A 71 9.44 5.21 0.87
CA LEU A 71 8.55 6.35 0.82
C LEU A 71 7.11 5.91 1.13
N VAL A 72 6.44 6.65 2.01
CA VAL A 72 5.03 6.43 2.37
C VAL A 72 4.26 7.70 2.08
N LEU A 73 3.19 7.58 1.31
CA LEU A 73 2.29 8.67 0.95
C LEU A 73 0.90 8.38 1.51
N ILE A 74 0.45 9.23 2.42
CA ILE A 74 -0.89 9.17 3.02
C ILE A 74 -1.66 10.41 2.58
N ASN A 75 -2.87 10.22 2.05
CA ASN A 75 -3.69 11.27 1.46
C ASN A 75 -2.94 12.15 0.43
N PRO A 76 -2.16 11.58 -0.51
CA PRO A 76 -1.39 12.39 -1.45
C PRO A 76 -2.29 13.22 -2.39
N GLU A 77 -1.81 14.40 -2.74
CA GLU A 77 -2.37 15.33 -3.73
C GLU A 77 -1.23 15.81 -4.66
N LEU A 78 -1.55 16.21 -5.89
CA LEU A 78 -0.58 16.68 -6.90
C LEU A 78 -0.42 18.21 -6.88
#